data_AF-A0A8T3MJ58-F1
#
_entry.id   AF-A0A8T3MJ58-F1
#
_cell.length_a   1.000
_cell.length_b   1.000
_cell.length_c   1.000
_cell.angle_alpha   90.00
_cell.angle_beta   90.00
_cell.angle_gamma   90.00
#
_symmetry.space_group_name_H-M   'P 1'
#
loop_
_entity.id
_entity.type
_entity.pdbx_description
1 polymer ?
#
loop_
_entity_poly.entity_id
_entity_poly.type
_entity_poly.pdbx_seq_one_letter_code
_entity_poly.pdbx_strand_id
1 'polypeptide(L)'
;MAKTDDRPIDVGLAALKGKDEPALIEWWKARFGMIAAIPQDIARVGALTPQLRELTRITDAAERRKLTRARMIAFSQLPSDQQRLVAEARKKAFTVDREVLEKDQQMVDEIVPTLDPSVRQSYPQP
;
A
#
# COMPACT_ATOMS: atom_id res chain seq x y z
N MET A 1 -7.84 10.99 29.68
CA MET A 1 -8.45 10.09 28.68
C MET A 1 -8.09 10.64 27.31
N ALA A 2 -7.08 10.06 26.66
CA ALA A 2 -6.74 10.43 25.28
C ALA A 2 -7.85 9.91 24.39
N LYS A 3 -8.52 10.83 23.67
CA LYS A 3 -9.48 10.46 22.62
C LYS A 3 -8.68 9.73 21.55
N THR A 4 -8.85 8.42 21.46
CA THR A 4 -8.46 7.63 20.29
C THR A 4 -9.22 8.26 19.13
N ASP A 5 -8.50 9.04 18.33
CA ASP A 5 -9.02 9.63 17.11
C ASP A 5 -9.29 8.45 16.18
N ASP A 6 -10.55 8.03 16.08
CA ASP A 6 -11.03 6.89 15.29
C ASP A 6 -10.99 7.26 13.79
N ARG A 7 -9.82 7.69 13.33
CA ARG A 7 -9.64 8.03 11.93
C ARG A 7 -9.66 6.73 11.16
N PRO A 8 -10.36 6.64 10.03
CA PRO A 8 -10.36 5.46 9.16
C PRO A 8 -8.96 4.99 8.73
N ILE A 9 -7.91 5.79 8.95
CA ILE A 9 -6.49 5.51 8.73
C ILE A 9 -5.91 4.52 9.75
N ASP A 10 -6.45 4.45 10.95
CA ASP A 10 -5.96 3.61 12.06
C ASP A 10 -6.51 2.17 12.01
N VAL A 11 -7.49 1.89 11.15
CA VAL A 11 -7.85 0.50 10.78
C VAL A 11 -6.71 -0.05 9.92
N GLY A 12 -5.77 -0.75 10.55
CA GLY A 12 -4.59 -1.33 9.92
C GLY A 12 -4.88 -2.60 9.11
N LEU A 13 -3.81 -3.19 8.55
CA LEU A 13 -3.89 -4.41 7.74
C LEU A 13 -4.40 -5.63 8.53
N ALA A 14 -4.36 -5.59 9.86
CA ALA A 14 -4.87 -6.66 10.72
C ALA A 14 -6.36 -6.95 10.47
N ALA A 15 -7.15 -5.94 10.10
CA ALA A 15 -8.58 -6.10 9.78
C ALA A 15 -8.83 -6.83 8.45
N LEU A 16 -7.78 -7.10 7.66
CA LEU A 16 -7.86 -7.72 6.35
C LEU A 16 -7.66 -9.23 6.37
N LYS A 17 -7.25 -9.79 7.52
CA LYS A 17 -6.95 -11.21 7.64
C LYS A 17 -8.14 -12.06 7.22
N GLY A 18 -7.91 -12.96 6.26
CA GLY A 18 -8.91 -13.91 5.79
C GLY A 18 -10.00 -13.31 4.88
N LYS A 19 -9.90 -12.04 4.50
CA LYS A 19 -10.75 -11.45 3.45
C LYS A 19 -10.36 -11.99 2.08
N ASP A 20 -11.29 -12.03 1.15
CA ASP A 20 -11.07 -12.40 -0.24
C ASP A 20 -10.39 -11.27 -1.03
N GLU A 21 -9.75 -11.60 -2.16
CA GLU A 21 -8.98 -10.65 -2.96
C GLU A 21 -9.78 -9.40 -3.40
N PRO A 22 -11.05 -9.51 -3.84
CA PRO A 22 -11.85 -8.33 -4.18
C PRO A 22 -12.01 -7.36 -3.00
N ALA A 23 -12.29 -7.84 -1.79
CA ALA A 23 -12.40 -6.98 -0.61
C ALA A 23 -11.07 -6.33 -0.23
N LEU A 24 -9.95 -7.03 -0.43
CA LEU A 24 -8.62 -6.46 -0.23
C LEU A 24 -8.31 -5.34 -1.22
N ILE A 25 -8.68 -5.53 -2.50
CA ILE A 25 -8.51 -4.52 -3.55
C ILE A 25 -9.30 -3.26 -3.22
N GLU A 26 -10.58 -3.39 -2.88
CA GLU A 26 -11.44 -2.24 -2.55
C GLU A 26 -10.96 -1.50 -1.30
N TRP A 27 -10.50 -2.23 -0.29
CA TRP A 27 -9.88 -1.61 0.88
C TRP A 27 -8.63 -0.80 0.51
N TRP A 28 -7.76 -1.35 -0.33
CA TRP A 28 -6.55 -0.64 -0.79
C TRP A 28 -6.89 0.58 -1.65
N LYS A 29 -7.90 0.50 -2.52
CA LYS A 29 -8.38 1.65 -3.29
C LYS A 29 -8.87 2.76 -2.39
N ALA A 30 -9.71 2.44 -1.40
CA ALA A 30 -10.17 3.41 -0.41
C ALA A 30 -9.00 4.03 0.36
N ARG A 31 -8.03 3.20 0.81
CA ARG A 31 -6.84 3.65 1.52
C ARG A 31 -5.99 4.60 0.66
N PHE A 32 -5.75 4.26 -0.60
CA PHE A 32 -5.00 5.11 -1.52
C PHE A 32 -5.73 6.40 -1.84
N GLY A 33 -7.06 6.37 -2.01
CA GLY A 33 -7.86 7.57 -2.17
C GLY A 33 -7.73 8.53 -0.98
N MET A 34 -7.78 8.00 0.24
CA MET A 34 -7.53 8.81 1.46
C MET A 34 -6.12 9.39 1.48
N ILE A 35 -5.10 8.60 1.14
CA ILE A 35 -3.71 9.08 1.08
C ILE A 35 -3.55 10.17 0.02
N ALA A 36 -4.08 9.95 -1.19
CA ALA A 36 -3.99 10.93 -2.28
C ALA A 36 -4.72 12.24 -1.95
N ALA A 37 -5.81 12.19 -1.17
CA ALA A 37 -6.55 13.37 -0.75
C ALA A 37 -5.81 14.24 0.29
N ILE A 38 -4.76 13.73 0.94
CA ILE A 38 -3.94 14.52 1.87
C ILE A 38 -3.15 15.56 1.07
N PRO A 39 -3.26 16.87 1.37
CA PRO A 39 -2.65 17.91 0.56
C PRO A 39 -1.12 17.97 0.70
N GLN A 40 -0.58 17.65 1.87
CA GLN A 40 0.84 17.76 2.17
C GLN A 40 1.59 16.46 1.83
N ASP A 41 2.64 16.56 1.02
CA ASP A 41 3.52 15.45 0.62
C ASP A 41 4.03 14.64 1.80
N ILE A 42 4.56 15.31 2.83
CA ILE A 42 5.15 14.64 3.98
C ILE A 42 4.11 13.88 4.81
N ALA A 43 2.87 14.39 4.86
CA ALA A 43 1.77 13.72 5.52
C ALA A 43 1.29 12.49 4.72
N ARG A 44 1.36 12.52 3.37
CA ARG A 44 1.13 11.32 2.54
C ARG A 44 2.15 10.23 2.82
N VAL A 45 3.43 10.60 2.91
CA VAL A 45 4.51 9.67 3.28
C VAL A 45 4.26 9.10 4.68
N GLY A 46 3.91 9.95 5.64
CA GLY A 46 3.57 9.55 7.01
C GLY A 46 2.35 8.64 7.11
N ALA A 47 1.39 8.75 6.18
CA ALA A 47 0.22 7.87 6.11
C ALA A 47 0.51 6.54 5.40
N LEU A 48 1.36 6.54 4.37
CA LEU A 48 1.70 5.34 3.61
C LEU A 48 2.71 4.44 4.34
N THR A 49 3.75 5.02 4.94
CA THR A 49 4.87 4.26 5.55
C THR A 49 4.42 3.25 6.62
N PRO A 50 3.50 3.58 7.54
CA PRO A 50 2.98 2.61 8.51
C PRO A 50 2.30 1.40 7.86
N GLN A 51 1.58 1.60 6.75
CA GLN A 51 0.91 0.52 6.02
C GLN A 51 1.93 -0.44 5.40
N LEU A 52 2.99 0.09 4.81
CA LEU A 52 4.10 -0.71 4.28
C LEU A 52 4.81 -1.48 5.41
N ARG A 53 5.03 -0.81 6.55
CA ARG A 53 5.66 -1.42 7.72
C ARG A 53 4.82 -2.56 8.28
N GLU A 54 3.52 -2.38 8.43
CA GLU A 54 2.60 -3.46 8.85
C GLU A 54 2.67 -4.63 7.88
N LEU A 55 2.65 -4.37 6.58
CA LEU A 55 2.67 -5.41 5.55
C LEU A 55 3.96 -6.25 5.62
N THR A 56 5.10 -5.62 5.91
CA THR A 56 6.39 -6.33 6.08
C THR A 56 6.49 -7.11 7.37
N ARG A 57 5.66 -6.81 8.38
CA ARG A 57 5.61 -7.52 9.67
C ARG A 57 4.71 -8.76 9.66
N ILE A 58 3.91 -8.95 8.62
CA ILE A 58 3.08 -10.15 8.47
C ILE A 58 4.00 -11.36 8.27
N THR A 59 3.97 -12.28 9.22
CA THR A 59 4.81 -13.49 9.22
C THR A 59 4.28 -14.59 8.31
N ASP A 60 2.97 -14.60 8.05
CA ASP A 60 2.36 -15.48 7.06
C ASP A 60 2.70 -14.98 5.64
N ALA A 61 3.62 -15.68 4.97
CA ALA A 61 4.09 -15.31 3.65
C ALA A 61 2.98 -15.37 2.59
N ALA A 62 2.02 -16.29 2.70
CA ALA A 62 0.92 -16.41 1.76
C ALA A 62 -0.05 -15.24 1.90
N GLU A 63 -0.40 -14.88 3.14
CA GLU A 63 -1.25 -13.73 3.43
C GLU A 63 -0.57 -12.41 3.02
N ARG A 64 0.72 -12.25 3.33
CA ARG A 64 1.51 -11.09 2.90
C ARG A 64 1.53 -10.96 1.38
N ARG A 65 1.77 -12.06 0.66
CA ARG A 65 1.75 -12.09 -0.81
C ARG A 65 0.38 -11.69 -1.35
N LYS A 66 -0.70 -12.23 -0.80
CA LYS A 66 -2.08 -11.90 -1.18
C LYS A 66 -2.40 -10.42 -0.99
N LEU A 67 -2.05 -9.85 0.16
CA LEU A 67 -2.24 -8.43 0.46
C LEU A 67 -1.41 -7.53 -0.45
N THR A 68 -0.16 -7.92 -0.74
CA THR A 68 0.72 -7.18 -1.65
C THR A 68 0.17 -7.20 -3.07
N ARG A 69 -0.31 -8.36 -3.54
CA ARG A 69 -0.94 -8.51 -4.86
C ARG A 69 -2.18 -7.62 -4.98
N ALA A 70 -3.08 -7.69 -3.99
CA ALA A 70 -4.27 -6.85 -3.95
C ALA A 70 -3.93 -5.35 -3.96
N ARG A 71 -2.89 -4.94 -3.22
CA ARG A 71 -2.37 -3.56 -3.23
C ARG A 71 -1.92 -3.12 -4.63
N MET A 72 -1.18 -3.97 -5.34
CA MET A 72 -0.68 -3.66 -6.68
C MET A 72 -1.83 -3.51 -7.69
N ILE A 73 -2.81 -4.42 -7.64
CA ILE A 73 -4.01 -4.36 -8.47
C ILE A 73 -4.80 -3.09 -8.14
N ALA A 74 -5.05 -2.82 -6.86
CA ALA A 74 -5.73 -1.61 -6.40
C ALA A 74 -5.07 -0.32 -6.91
N PHE A 75 -3.73 -0.24 -6.81
CA PHE A 75 -2.96 0.88 -7.31
C PHE A 75 -3.19 1.11 -8.81
N SER A 76 -3.16 0.04 -9.62
CA SER A 76 -3.36 0.13 -11.08
C SER A 76 -4.77 0.60 -11.50
N GLN A 77 -5.76 0.48 -10.60
CA GLN A 77 -7.15 0.89 -10.82
C GLN A 77 -7.45 2.33 -10.37
N LEU A 78 -6.48 3.02 -9.76
CA LEU A 78 -6.68 4.41 -9.33
C LEU A 78 -6.68 5.38 -10.52
N PRO A 79 -7.33 6.54 -10.40
CA PRO A 79 -7.11 7.67 -11.30
C PRO A 79 -5.62 8.06 -11.40
N SER A 80 -5.17 8.49 -12.58
CA SER A 80 -3.75 8.77 -12.87
C SER A 80 -3.11 9.81 -11.94
N ASP A 81 -3.86 10.82 -11.50
CA ASP A 81 -3.45 11.83 -10.54
C ASP A 81 -3.20 11.22 -9.16
N GLN A 82 -4.09 10.32 -8.70
CA GLN A 82 -3.93 9.60 -7.44
C GLN A 82 -2.76 8.62 -7.50
N GLN A 83 -2.61 7.89 -8.62
CA GLN A 83 -1.45 7.01 -8.84
C GLN A 83 -0.14 7.78 -8.67
N ARG A 84 -0.02 8.95 -9.31
CA ARG A 84 1.17 9.81 -9.19
C ARG A 84 1.42 10.24 -7.75
N LEU A 85 0.41 10.69 -7.02
CA LEU A 85 0.55 11.13 -5.63
C LEU A 85 1.00 9.99 -4.70
N VAL A 86 0.46 8.79 -4.90
CA VAL A 86 0.81 7.60 -4.10
C VAL A 86 2.20 7.08 -4.48
N ALA A 87 2.56 7.08 -5.78
CA ALA A 87 3.89 6.69 -6.24
C ALA A 87 4.98 7.60 -5.67
N GLU A 88 4.78 8.92 -5.69
CA GLU A 88 5.70 9.89 -5.09
C GLU A 88 5.82 9.70 -3.57
N ALA A 89 4.71 9.42 -2.88
CA ALA A 89 4.74 9.10 -1.46
C ALA A 89 5.53 7.80 -1.19
N ARG A 90 5.37 6.77 -2.03
CA ARG A 90 6.12 5.51 -1.93
C ARG A 90 7.61 5.75 -2.14
N LYS A 91 7.98 6.52 -3.15
CA LYS A 91 9.38 6.90 -3.44
C LYS A 91 10.02 7.63 -2.26
N LYS A 92 9.32 8.60 -1.66
CA LYS A 92 9.80 9.32 -0.48
C LYS A 92 9.82 8.46 0.78
N ALA A 93 9.00 7.41 0.87
CA ALA A 93 9.06 6.47 1.99
C ALA A 93 10.39 5.70 2.04
N PHE A 94 11.09 5.50 0.91
CA PHE A 94 12.44 4.91 0.89
C PHE A 94 13.46 5.72 1.69
N THR A 95 13.31 7.05 1.74
CA THR A 95 14.22 7.90 2.51
C THR A 95 13.89 7.95 4.00
N VAL A 96 12.69 7.50 4.39
CA VAL A 96 12.21 7.52 5.78
C VAL A 96 12.46 6.17 6.48
N ASP A 97 12.16 5.06 5.80
CA ASP A 97 12.29 3.71 6.37
C ASP A 97 12.75 2.73 5.29
N ARG A 98 14.05 2.80 4.97
CA ARG A 98 14.66 2.05 3.86
C ARG A 98 14.50 0.54 4.00
N GLU A 99 14.70 -0.01 5.19
CA GLU A 99 14.62 -1.46 5.43
C GLU A 99 13.20 -2.01 5.15
N VAL A 100 12.17 -1.28 5.58
CA VAL A 100 10.77 -1.64 5.30
C VAL A 100 10.52 -1.62 3.80
N LEU A 101 11.00 -0.60 3.09
CA LEU A 101 10.78 -0.48 1.66
C LEU A 101 11.55 -1.52 0.85
N GLU A 102 12.76 -1.91 1.25
CA GLU A 102 13.51 -3.00 0.61
C GLU A 102 12.79 -4.34 0.78
N LYS A 103 12.29 -4.64 1.98
CA LYS A 103 11.46 -5.84 2.24
C LYS A 103 10.17 -5.81 1.43
N ASP A 104 9.51 -4.65 1.33
CA ASP A 104 8.33 -4.47 0.49
C ASP A 104 8.64 -4.71 -0.98
N GLN A 105 9.72 -4.12 -1.49
CA GLN A 105 10.15 -4.21 -2.87
C GLN A 105 10.48 -5.65 -3.27
N GLN A 106 11.13 -6.43 -2.40
CA GLN A 106 11.37 -7.85 -2.65
C GLN A 106 10.08 -8.62 -2.94
N MET A 107 9.03 -8.43 -2.12
CA MET A 107 7.74 -9.08 -2.34
C MET A 107 7.05 -8.56 -3.61
N VAL A 108 7.20 -7.28 -3.93
CA VAL A 108 6.71 -6.71 -5.19
C VAL A 108 7.39 -7.39 -6.37
N ASP A 109 8.71 -7.50 -6.37
CA ASP A 109 9.50 -8.06 -7.48
C ASP A 109 9.13 -9.53 -7.73
N GLU A 110 8.81 -10.29 -6.68
CA GLU A 110 8.32 -11.65 -6.80
C GLU A 110 6.90 -11.76 -7.37
N ILE A 111 6.06 -10.73 -7.18
CA ILE A 111 4.65 -10.72 -7.61
C ILE A 111 4.50 -10.14 -9.01
N VAL A 112 5.25 -9.09 -9.36
CA VAL A 112 5.17 -8.38 -10.65
C VAL A 112 5.06 -9.35 -11.83
N PRO A 113 5.90 -10.40 -11.98
CA PRO A 113 5.84 -11.30 -13.14
C PRO A 113 4.53 -12.10 -13.25
N THR A 114 3.79 -12.23 -12.15
CA THR A 114 2.54 -13.02 -12.04
C THR A 114 1.28 -12.18 -12.24
N LEU A 115 1.43 -10.88 -12.50
CA LEU A 115 0.31 -9.96 -12.70
C LEU A 115 -0.03 -9.79 -14.17
N ASP A 116 -1.26 -9.36 -14.43
CA ASP A 116 -1.68 -8.93 -15.76
C ASP A 116 -0.75 -7.83 -16.30
N PRO A 117 -0.46 -7.82 -17.62
CA PRO A 117 0.41 -6.81 -18.23
C PRO A 117 0.02 -5.37 -17.89
N SER A 118 -1.29 -5.09 -17.82
CA SER A 118 -1.81 -3.76 -17.48
C SER A 118 -1.43 -3.32 -16.06
N VAL A 119 -1.51 -4.23 -15.09
CA VAL A 119 -1.13 -3.95 -13.70
C VAL A 119 0.38 -3.74 -13.59
N ARG A 120 1.17 -4.55 -14.31
CA ARG A 120 2.63 -4.43 -14.34
C ARG A 120 3.11 -3.07 -14.86
N GLN A 121 2.48 -2.56 -15.92
CA GLN A 121 2.85 -1.28 -16.52
C GLN A 121 2.53 -0.08 -15.63
N SER A 122 1.49 -0.20 -14.80
CA SER A 122 1.08 0.89 -13.91
C SER A 122 1.93 0.97 -12.63
N TYR A 123 2.50 -0.14 -12.15
CA TYR A 123 3.14 -0.14 -10.83
C TYR A 123 4.50 0.59 -10.85
N PRO A 124 4.76 1.52 -9.91
CA PRO A 124 6.00 2.29 -9.90
C PRO A 124 7.20 1.39 -9.66
N GLN A 125 8.19 1.49 -10.56
CA GLN A 125 9.51 0.91 -10.36
C GLN A 125 10.25 1.67 -9.23
N PRO A 126 11.15 1.01 -8.49
CA PRO A 126 11.96 1.65 -7.46
C PRO A 126 12.77 2.85 -7.97
#